data_AF-A0A9J7M6Y3-F1
#
_entry.id   AF-A0A9J7M6Y3-F1
#
_cell.length_a   1.000
_cell.length_b   1.000
_cell.length_c   1.000
_cell.angle_alpha   90.00
_cell.angle_beta   90.00
_cell.angle_gamma   90.00
#
_symmetry.space_group_name_H-M   'P 1'
#
loop_
_entity.id
_entity.type
_entity.pdbx_description
1 polymer ?
#
loop_
_entity_poly.entity_id
_entity_poly.type
_entity_poly.pdbx_seq_one_letter_code
_entity_poly.pdbx_strand_id
1 'polypeptide(L)'
;MLEGTLLQMRGLSSTFSLTGNVESLQKKLVQLNKLVYIQSELNADLRAGHKATRQSLISKEQHLQTVTTENAQLKTELTREKQARGCSFDLCRRLEEENGRLMDRTEADKREIERLKDQVASLSNGMTCTYEMSHVPRGIAIIINNIHFEDMGIRDGAEGDTGRLREAFESLGFTVVTLSDLDHAKMVAAMKDQGKADHSNHDCFVCCVMSHGTMGKVFSSDDVGIDICELMKPVNAKKCPSLKGKPKLFFIQACQGEKSQCRESFDGDRDAKPVPFICHEADFFLGLATVPGYVARRDQDGAPYVHHLANMLKDFGPTHDLSAIMAMVCDKMNDIHDDKFGWISSNHSTLRKKIIFNTK
;
A
#
# COMPACT_ATOMS: atom_id res chain seq x y z
N MET A 1 37.25 -54.11 1.91
CA MET A 1 37.83 -54.81 0.75
C MET A 1 37.28 -54.18 -0.53
N LEU A 2 37.70 -52.94 -0.79
CA LEU A 2 37.34 -52.12 -1.96
C LEU A 2 38.53 -52.05 -2.95
N GLU A 3 39.40 -53.07 -2.95
CA GLU A 3 40.64 -53.10 -3.74
C GLU A 3 40.69 -54.23 -4.78
N GLY A 4 39.67 -55.08 -4.86
CA GLY A 4 39.70 -56.28 -5.71
C GLY A 4 39.25 -56.10 -7.16
N THR A 5 38.65 -54.96 -7.53
CA THR A 5 37.96 -54.82 -8.84
C THR A 5 38.47 -53.65 -9.69
N LEU A 6 39.56 -53.00 -9.26
CA LEU A 6 40.19 -51.88 -9.98
C LEU A 6 41.28 -52.32 -10.98
N LEU A 7 41.56 -53.62 -11.09
CA LEU A 7 42.69 -54.16 -11.87
C LEU A 7 42.33 -54.90 -13.17
N GLN A 8 41.04 -54.99 -13.54
CA GLN A 8 40.65 -55.65 -14.80
C GLN A 8 40.31 -54.70 -15.96
N MET A 9 40.38 -53.38 -15.77
CA MET A 9 40.17 -52.40 -16.86
C MET A 9 41.46 -51.74 -17.38
N ARG A 10 42.64 -52.31 -17.09
CA ARG A 10 43.93 -51.81 -17.60
C ARG A 10 44.47 -52.53 -18.84
N GLY A 11 43.64 -53.35 -19.48
CA GLY A 11 44.00 -54.02 -20.73
C GLY A 11 43.01 -53.66 -21.83
N LEU A 12 43.22 -52.51 -22.49
CA LEU A 12 43.03 -52.24 -23.92
C LEU A 12 42.94 -50.71 -24.12
N SER A 13 44.08 -50.16 -24.50
CA SER A 13 44.25 -48.80 -25.01
C SER A 13 43.44 -48.58 -26.29
N SER A 14 42.89 -47.37 -26.45
CA SER A 14 42.44 -46.68 -27.68
C SER A 14 40.96 -46.27 -27.76
N THR A 15 40.51 -45.36 -26.89
CA THR A 15 39.45 -44.39 -27.23
C THR A 15 39.63 -43.12 -26.39
N PHE A 16 40.50 -42.24 -26.88
CA PHE A 16 40.65 -40.89 -26.34
C PHE A 16 39.42 -40.06 -26.77
N SER A 17 38.84 -39.27 -25.84
CA SER A 17 37.84 -38.19 -26.06
C SER A 17 36.33 -38.44 -25.87
N LEU A 18 35.88 -39.35 -25.00
CA LEU A 18 34.45 -39.42 -24.59
C LEU A 18 34.18 -39.35 -23.08
N THR A 19 35.19 -39.54 -22.23
CA THR A 19 35.04 -39.49 -20.76
C THR A 19 34.86 -38.08 -20.21
N GLY A 20 35.46 -37.06 -20.86
CA GLY A 20 35.34 -35.66 -20.44
C GLY A 20 33.92 -35.07 -20.60
N ASN A 21 33.13 -35.55 -21.56
CA ASN A 21 31.78 -35.04 -21.81
C ASN A 21 30.72 -35.62 -20.85
N VAL A 22 30.93 -36.84 -20.35
CA VAL A 22 30.01 -37.48 -19.38
C VAL A 22 30.15 -36.85 -17.99
N GLU A 23 31.37 -36.58 -17.53
CA GLU A 23 31.61 -35.81 -16.29
C GLU A 23 31.08 -34.38 -16.37
N SER A 24 31.17 -33.74 -17.55
CA SER A 24 30.61 -32.42 -17.80
C SER A 24 29.07 -32.41 -17.68
N LEU A 25 28.40 -33.42 -18.24
CA LEU A 25 26.94 -33.57 -18.13
C LEU A 25 26.48 -33.96 -16.70
N GLN A 26 27.26 -34.77 -15.98
CA GLN A 26 26.99 -35.06 -14.56
C GLN A 26 27.14 -33.81 -13.68
N LYS A 27 28.14 -32.95 -13.94
CA LYS A 27 28.26 -31.64 -13.28
C LYS A 27 27.08 -30.72 -13.59
N LYS A 28 26.56 -30.75 -14.83
CA LYS A 28 25.36 -30.00 -15.25
C LYS A 28 24.07 -30.52 -14.57
N LEU A 29 23.94 -31.83 -14.33
CA LEU A 29 22.81 -32.42 -13.59
C LEU A 29 22.83 -32.07 -12.08
N VAL A 30 24.02 -32.00 -11.48
CA VAL A 30 24.21 -31.54 -10.09
C VAL A 30 23.88 -30.04 -9.95
N GLN A 31 24.14 -29.22 -10.97
CA GLN A 31 23.68 -27.82 -11.01
C GLN A 31 22.16 -27.68 -11.08
N LEU A 32 21.46 -28.57 -11.80
CA LEU A 32 20.00 -28.61 -11.87
C LEU A 32 19.32 -28.89 -10.51
N ASN A 33 19.93 -29.69 -9.63
CA ASN A 33 19.45 -29.92 -8.27
C ASN A 33 19.56 -28.69 -7.34
N LYS A 34 20.37 -27.67 -7.68
CA LYS A 34 20.43 -26.42 -6.91
C LYS A 34 19.18 -25.55 -7.09
N LEU A 35 18.50 -25.62 -8.24
CA LEU A 35 17.27 -24.87 -8.52
C LEU A 35 16.12 -25.24 -7.58
N VAL A 36 15.96 -26.54 -7.31
CA VAL A 36 14.89 -27.07 -6.43
C VAL A 36 15.11 -26.66 -4.98
N TYR A 37 16.36 -26.68 -4.51
CA TYR A 37 16.73 -26.24 -3.18
C TYR A 37 16.50 -24.72 -2.98
N ILE A 38 16.85 -23.90 -3.97
CA ILE A 38 16.70 -22.44 -3.91
C ILE A 38 15.22 -22.02 -3.93
N GLN A 39 14.37 -22.70 -4.71
CA GLN A 39 12.92 -22.48 -4.71
C GLN A 39 12.30 -22.80 -3.33
N SER A 40 12.78 -23.85 -2.66
CA SER A 40 12.29 -24.25 -1.34
C SER A 40 12.67 -23.27 -0.22
N GLU A 41 13.87 -22.66 -0.28
CA GLU A 41 14.29 -21.62 0.66
C GLU A 41 13.54 -20.30 0.42
N LEU A 42 13.28 -19.92 -0.84
CA LEU A 42 12.47 -18.74 -1.20
C LEU A 42 11.09 -18.78 -0.53
N ASN A 43 10.51 -19.98 -0.43
CA ASN A 43 9.21 -20.26 0.17
C ASN A 43 9.23 -20.29 1.72
N ALA A 44 10.39 -20.55 2.33
CA ALA A 44 10.57 -20.49 3.78
C ALA A 44 10.73 -19.04 4.25
N ASP A 45 11.49 -18.25 3.50
CA ASP A 45 11.75 -16.84 3.78
C ASP A 45 10.52 -15.94 3.61
N LEU A 46 9.62 -16.28 2.67
CA LEU A 46 8.32 -15.60 2.50
C LEU A 46 7.43 -15.65 3.76
N ARG A 47 7.69 -16.59 4.67
CA ARG A 47 6.98 -16.76 5.95
C ARG A 47 7.56 -15.87 7.07
N ALA A 48 8.76 -15.32 6.90
CA ALA A 48 9.48 -14.55 7.91
C ALA A 48 9.80 -13.13 7.39
N GLY A 49 8.79 -12.26 7.42
CA GLY A 49 8.91 -10.92 6.86
C GLY A 49 9.79 -10.00 7.70
N HIS A 50 10.90 -9.48 7.15
CA HIS A 50 11.58 -8.24 7.53
C HIS A 50 12.56 -7.81 6.41
N LYS A 51 13.03 -6.55 6.42
CA LYS A 51 13.82 -5.86 5.36
C LYS A 51 15.04 -6.63 4.80
N ALA A 52 15.69 -7.48 5.60
CA ALA A 52 16.79 -8.35 5.15
C ALA A 52 16.33 -9.44 4.15
N THR A 53 15.11 -9.94 4.34
CA THR A 53 14.45 -10.91 3.46
C THR A 53 14.22 -10.35 2.06
N ARG A 54 13.96 -9.04 1.93
CA ARG A 54 13.76 -8.36 0.62
C ARG A 54 15.06 -8.23 -0.17
N GLN A 55 16.19 -7.96 0.50
CA GLN A 55 17.51 -7.92 -0.15
C GLN A 55 17.97 -9.33 -0.57
N SER A 56 17.67 -10.35 0.26
CA SER A 56 17.88 -11.77 -0.06
C SER A 56 17.04 -12.21 -1.26
N LEU A 57 15.76 -11.79 -1.32
CA LEU A 57 14.84 -12.07 -2.43
C LEU A 57 15.36 -11.52 -3.76
N ILE A 58 15.78 -10.24 -3.80
CA ILE A 58 16.31 -9.60 -5.01
C ILE A 58 17.58 -10.33 -5.50
N SER A 59 18.47 -10.70 -4.58
CA SER A 59 19.69 -11.45 -4.92
C SER A 59 19.36 -12.86 -5.48
N LYS A 60 18.36 -13.54 -4.92
CA LYS A 60 17.92 -14.86 -5.36
C LYS A 60 17.14 -14.81 -6.68
N GLU A 61 16.36 -13.76 -6.94
CA GLU A 61 15.70 -13.51 -8.24
C GLU A 61 16.71 -13.27 -9.35
N GLN A 62 17.74 -12.46 -9.11
CA GLN A 62 18.85 -12.27 -10.05
C GLN A 62 19.57 -13.59 -10.34
N HIS A 63 19.75 -14.42 -9.32
CA HIS A 63 20.34 -15.75 -9.49
C HIS A 63 19.45 -16.68 -10.31
N LEU A 64 18.13 -16.67 -10.10
CA LEU A 64 17.17 -17.44 -10.91
C LEU A 64 17.19 -17.02 -12.39
N GLN A 65 17.33 -15.72 -12.66
CA GLN A 65 17.42 -15.18 -14.02
C GLN A 65 18.71 -15.63 -14.73
N THR A 66 19.84 -15.64 -14.01
CA THR A 66 21.12 -16.18 -14.50
C THR A 66 20.98 -17.66 -14.83
N VAL A 67 20.42 -18.47 -13.91
CA VAL A 67 20.28 -19.92 -14.14
C VAL A 67 19.29 -20.24 -15.27
N THR A 68 18.25 -19.41 -15.45
CA THR A 68 17.32 -19.55 -16.58
C THR A 68 18.03 -19.31 -17.91
N THR A 69 18.93 -18.32 -17.95
CA THR A 69 19.74 -18.00 -19.14
C THR A 69 20.75 -19.10 -19.43
N GLU A 70 21.43 -19.62 -18.41
CA GLU A 70 22.34 -20.77 -18.53
C GLU A 70 21.61 -22.02 -19.02
N ASN A 71 20.38 -22.28 -18.55
CA ASN A 71 19.56 -23.40 -19.03
C ASN A 71 19.18 -23.27 -20.51
N ALA A 72 18.88 -22.06 -20.98
CA ALA A 72 18.62 -21.83 -22.40
C ALA A 72 19.87 -22.10 -23.26
N GLN A 73 21.06 -21.72 -22.77
CA GLN A 73 22.34 -22.01 -23.42
C GLN A 73 22.64 -23.52 -23.42
N LEU A 74 22.44 -24.20 -22.29
CA LEU A 74 22.63 -25.66 -22.18
C LEU A 74 21.70 -26.45 -23.07
N LYS A 75 20.45 -26.01 -23.24
CA LYS A 75 19.50 -26.61 -24.18
C LYS A 75 19.96 -26.45 -25.63
N THR A 76 20.60 -25.33 -25.94
CA THR A 76 21.22 -25.06 -27.25
C THR A 76 22.44 -25.95 -27.48
N GLU A 77 23.32 -26.12 -26.49
CA GLU A 77 24.47 -27.03 -26.54
C GLU A 77 24.05 -28.50 -26.67
N LEU A 78 23.02 -28.94 -25.92
CA LEU A 78 22.48 -30.30 -26.02
C LEU A 78 21.93 -30.58 -27.41
N THR A 79 21.28 -29.58 -28.04
CA THR A 79 20.79 -29.68 -29.41
C THR A 79 21.93 -29.80 -30.41
N ARG A 80 23.03 -29.05 -30.19
CA ARG A 80 24.25 -29.10 -31.00
C ARG A 80 24.99 -30.43 -30.87
N GLU A 81 25.08 -30.99 -29.66
CA GLU A 81 25.67 -32.30 -29.40
C GLU A 81 24.82 -33.45 -29.94
N LYS A 82 23.48 -33.35 -29.90
CA LYS A 82 22.59 -34.32 -30.58
C LYS A 82 22.79 -34.33 -32.11
N GLN A 83 23.25 -33.23 -32.70
CA GLN A 83 23.60 -33.14 -34.13
C GLN A 83 25.02 -33.63 -34.43
N ALA A 84 25.92 -33.68 -33.44
CA ALA A 84 27.24 -34.28 -33.56
C ALA A 84 27.12 -35.82 -33.45
N ARG A 85 27.40 -36.54 -34.54
CA ARG A 85 27.22 -37.99 -34.61
C ARG A 85 28.02 -38.73 -33.53
N GLY A 86 27.31 -39.44 -32.64
CA GLY A 86 27.91 -40.34 -31.65
C GLY A 86 27.25 -40.40 -30.26
N CYS A 87 26.04 -39.84 -30.03
CA CYS A 87 25.36 -40.06 -28.74
C CYS A 87 25.04 -41.55 -28.58
N SER A 88 25.52 -42.17 -27.49
CA SER A 88 25.03 -43.48 -27.06
C SER A 88 23.52 -43.39 -26.88
N PHE A 89 22.77 -44.11 -27.73
CA PHE A 89 21.30 -44.11 -27.76
C PHE A 89 20.70 -44.37 -26.37
N ASP A 90 21.33 -45.25 -25.58
CA ASP A 90 20.92 -45.56 -24.21
C ASP A 90 21.13 -44.44 -23.19
N LEU A 91 22.10 -43.55 -23.41
CA LEU A 91 22.31 -42.39 -22.55
C LEU A 91 21.29 -41.29 -22.88
N CYS A 92 21.09 -41.02 -24.17
CA CYS A 92 20.08 -40.07 -24.64
C CYS A 92 18.66 -40.47 -24.16
N ARG A 93 18.31 -41.78 -24.23
CA ARG A 93 17.04 -42.30 -23.71
C ARG A 93 16.87 -42.14 -22.19
N ARG A 94 17.91 -42.48 -21.40
CA ARG A 94 17.87 -42.34 -19.93
C ARG A 94 17.69 -40.88 -19.49
N LEU A 95 18.34 -39.94 -20.17
CA LEU A 95 18.19 -38.51 -19.90
C LEU A 95 16.79 -37.99 -20.24
N GLU A 96 16.17 -38.51 -21.30
CA GLU A 96 14.79 -38.17 -21.66
C GLU A 96 13.79 -38.71 -20.63
N GLU A 97 13.98 -39.94 -20.15
CA GLU A 97 13.18 -40.52 -19.05
C GLU A 97 13.34 -39.75 -17.74
N GLU A 98 14.56 -39.34 -17.39
CA GLU A 98 14.83 -38.58 -16.17
C GLU A 98 14.26 -37.15 -16.26
N ASN A 99 14.37 -36.49 -17.42
CA ASN A 99 13.72 -35.21 -17.68
C ASN A 99 12.19 -35.31 -17.58
N GLY A 100 11.58 -36.38 -18.09
CA GLY A 100 10.15 -36.64 -17.93
C GLY A 100 9.75 -36.69 -16.45
N ARG A 101 10.47 -37.49 -15.65
CA ARG A 101 10.23 -37.61 -14.20
C ARG A 101 10.44 -36.31 -13.43
N LEU A 102 11.33 -35.43 -13.90
CA LEU A 102 11.55 -34.11 -13.30
C LEU A 102 10.43 -33.13 -13.64
N MET A 103 9.93 -33.16 -14.87
CA MET A 103 8.77 -32.35 -15.29
C MET A 103 7.52 -32.75 -14.52
N ASP A 104 7.29 -34.05 -14.32
CA ASP A 104 6.15 -34.57 -13.54
C ASP A 104 6.22 -34.11 -12.07
N ARG A 105 7.41 -34.14 -11.46
CA ARG A 105 7.63 -33.62 -10.09
C ARG A 105 7.40 -32.11 -10.02
N THR A 106 7.91 -31.36 -10.99
CA THR A 106 7.72 -29.91 -11.05
C THR A 106 6.23 -29.55 -11.16
N GLU A 107 5.46 -30.32 -11.93
CA GLU A 107 4.03 -30.10 -12.10
C GLU A 107 3.21 -30.54 -10.87
N ALA A 108 3.70 -31.52 -10.10
CA ALA A 108 3.15 -31.85 -8.79
C ALA A 108 3.41 -30.72 -7.77
N ASP A 109 4.63 -30.19 -7.73
CA ASP A 109 5.01 -29.10 -6.82
C ASP A 109 4.22 -27.81 -7.14
N LYS A 110 4.02 -27.48 -8.42
CA LYS A 110 3.14 -26.35 -8.81
C LYS A 110 1.71 -26.50 -8.28
N ARG A 111 1.14 -27.70 -8.39
CA ARG A 111 -0.22 -27.99 -7.91
C ARG A 111 -0.32 -27.86 -6.41
N GLU A 112 0.69 -28.32 -5.67
CA GLU A 112 0.75 -28.17 -4.22
C GLU A 112 0.92 -26.71 -3.79
N ILE A 113 1.75 -25.94 -4.51
CA ILE A 113 1.88 -24.49 -4.28
C ILE A 113 0.53 -23.79 -4.46
N GLU A 114 -0.23 -24.11 -5.50
CA GLU A 114 -1.53 -23.50 -5.74
C GLU A 114 -2.53 -23.84 -4.63
N ARG A 115 -2.56 -25.11 -4.19
CA ARG A 115 -3.36 -25.55 -3.04
C ARG A 115 -3.00 -24.82 -1.75
N LEU A 116 -1.70 -24.61 -1.50
CA LEU A 116 -1.22 -23.89 -0.33
C LEU A 116 -1.56 -22.40 -0.39
N LYS A 117 -1.54 -21.76 -1.57
CA LYS A 117 -2.02 -20.38 -1.75
C LYS A 117 -3.50 -20.27 -1.39
N ASP A 118 -4.33 -21.19 -1.86
CA ASP A 118 -5.76 -21.21 -1.56
C ASP A 118 -6.01 -21.37 -0.05
N GLN A 119 -5.26 -22.25 0.62
CA GLN A 119 -5.34 -22.42 2.07
C GLN A 119 -4.89 -21.15 2.82
N VAL A 120 -3.80 -20.52 2.42
CA VAL A 120 -3.32 -19.26 3.03
C VAL A 120 -4.32 -18.13 2.82
N ALA A 121 -4.94 -18.04 1.64
CA ALA A 121 -6.01 -17.07 1.36
C ALA A 121 -7.25 -17.32 2.24
N SER A 122 -7.63 -18.59 2.45
CA SER A 122 -8.75 -18.94 3.34
C SER A 122 -8.47 -18.63 4.81
N LEU A 123 -7.22 -18.81 5.27
CA LEU A 123 -6.79 -18.52 6.64
C LEU A 123 -6.62 -17.01 6.86
N SER A 124 -6.16 -16.26 5.85
CA SER A 124 -6.02 -14.80 5.94
C SER A 124 -7.38 -14.10 5.94
N ASN A 125 -8.37 -14.59 5.19
CA ASN A 125 -9.74 -14.08 5.20
C ASN A 125 -10.44 -14.22 6.56
N GLY A 126 -9.98 -15.13 7.44
CA GLY A 126 -10.44 -15.24 8.83
C GLY A 126 -9.77 -14.25 9.80
N MET A 127 -8.67 -13.60 9.41
CA MET A 127 -7.84 -12.74 10.27
C MET A 127 -7.75 -11.27 9.81
N THR A 128 -8.21 -10.92 8.61
CA THR A 128 -8.23 -9.53 8.14
C THR A 128 -9.49 -8.81 8.63
N CYS A 129 -9.36 -8.10 9.75
CA CYS A 129 -10.37 -7.16 10.22
C CYS A 129 -10.33 -5.87 9.36
N THR A 130 -10.81 -5.95 8.12
CA THR A 130 -10.92 -4.82 7.18
C THR A 130 -12.39 -4.46 6.95
N TYR A 131 -12.67 -3.18 6.65
CA TYR A 131 -13.97 -2.79 6.09
C TYR A 131 -14.11 -3.33 4.68
N GLU A 132 -15.34 -3.68 4.31
CA GLU A 132 -15.68 -3.98 2.91
C GLU A 132 -15.50 -2.72 2.08
N MET A 133 -14.78 -2.84 0.97
CA MET A 133 -14.38 -1.74 0.08
C MET A 133 -14.48 -2.23 -1.36
N SER A 134 -15.65 -2.73 -1.79
CA SER A 134 -15.82 -3.32 -3.12
C SER A 134 -16.97 -2.74 -3.96
N HIS A 135 -17.75 -1.81 -3.41
CA HIS A 135 -18.79 -1.11 -4.16
C HIS A 135 -18.20 -0.17 -5.22
N VAL A 136 -18.97 0.01 -6.30
CA VAL A 136 -18.67 0.97 -7.37
C VAL A 136 -19.95 1.79 -7.60
N PRO A 137 -19.96 3.10 -7.30
CA PRO A 137 -18.87 3.87 -6.73
C PRO A 137 -18.54 3.47 -5.27
N ARG A 138 -17.30 3.74 -4.83
CA ARG A 138 -16.84 3.51 -3.45
C ARG A 138 -17.68 4.25 -2.42
N GLY A 139 -18.13 5.44 -2.80
CA GLY A 139 -18.74 6.39 -1.90
C GLY A 139 -18.73 7.78 -2.49
N ILE A 140 -19.31 8.71 -1.73
CA ILE A 140 -19.28 10.13 -2.04
C ILE A 140 -18.12 10.76 -1.27
N ALA A 141 -17.32 11.56 -1.97
CA ALA A 141 -16.31 12.43 -1.37
C ALA A 141 -16.70 13.89 -1.61
N ILE A 142 -17.13 14.59 -0.56
CA ILE A 142 -17.39 16.03 -0.62
C ILE A 142 -16.11 16.78 -0.30
N ILE A 143 -15.74 17.75 -1.14
CA ILE A 143 -14.61 18.64 -0.94
C ILE A 143 -15.15 20.07 -0.85
N ILE A 144 -15.10 20.67 0.33
CA ILE A 144 -15.49 22.06 0.57
C ILE A 144 -14.22 22.90 0.65
N ASN A 145 -14.08 23.88 -0.24
CA ASN A 145 -12.97 24.83 -0.23
C ASN A 145 -13.49 26.26 -0.13
N ASN A 146 -13.34 26.87 1.04
CA ASN A 146 -13.67 28.29 1.23
C ASN A 146 -12.38 29.08 1.08
N ILE A 147 -12.26 29.89 0.04
CA ILE A 147 -11.10 30.70 -0.30
C ILE A 147 -11.38 32.17 0.00
N HIS A 148 -12.59 32.63 -0.34
CA HIS A 148 -13.05 34.00 -0.16
C HIS A 148 -13.97 34.10 1.05
N PHE A 149 -13.78 35.16 1.83
CA PHE A 149 -14.49 35.45 3.07
C PHE A 149 -14.93 36.91 3.09
N GLU A 150 -15.93 37.27 3.89
CA GLU A 150 -16.45 38.63 3.97
C GLU A 150 -15.44 39.59 4.62
N ASP A 151 -14.94 39.23 5.80
CA ASP A 151 -14.00 39.99 6.63
C ASP A 151 -12.64 39.29 6.79
N MET A 152 -12.60 37.95 6.76
CA MET A 152 -11.33 37.22 6.91
C MET A 152 -10.45 37.32 5.65
N GLY A 153 -9.14 37.18 5.83
CA GLY A 153 -8.17 37.25 4.73
C GLY A 153 -8.39 36.15 3.68
N ILE A 154 -8.16 36.47 2.41
CA ILE A 154 -8.25 35.50 1.31
C ILE A 154 -7.23 34.38 1.51
N ARG A 155 -7.59 33.14 1.14
CA ARG A 155 -6.71 31.97 1.25
C ARG A 155 -5.97 31.70 -0.06
N ASP A 156 -5.13 32.64 -0.50
CA ASP A 156 -4.34 32.53 -1.72
C ASP A 156 -3.57 31.19 -1.80
N GLY A 157 -3.57 30.57 -2.98
CA GLY A 157 -2.92 29.27 -3.25
C GLY A 157 -3.82 28.05 -2.97
N ALA A 158 -4.99 28.23 -2.35
CA ALA A 158 -5.91 27.14 -2.04
C ALA A 158 -6.65 26.57 -3.27
N GLU A 159 -6.57 27.22 -4.44
CA GLU A 159 -7.27 26.80 -5.67
C GLU A 159 -6.81 25.40 -6.12
N GLY A 160 -5.49 25.16 -6.06
CA GLY A 160 -4.89 23.89 -6.48
C GLY A 160 -5.26 22.70 -5.60
N ASP A 161 -5.56 22.94 -4.33
CA ASP A 161 -5.85 21.90 -3.33
C ASP A 161 -7.13 21.11 -3.66
N THR A 162 -8.13 21.78 -4.22
CA THR A 162 -9.37 21.13 -4.66
C THR A 162 -9.12 20.11 -5.75
N GLY A 163 -8.27 20.46 -6.75
CA GLY A 163 -7.90 19.56 -7.84
C GLY A 163 -7.13 18.33 -7.36
N ARG A 164 -6.18 18.52 -6.44
CA ARG A 164 -5.37 17.42 -5.88
C ARG A 164 -6.20 16.39 -5.14
N LEU A 165 -7.08 16.83 -4.24
CA LEU A 165 -7.96 15.92 -3.51
C LEU A 165 -8.98 15.26 -4.44
N ARG A 166 -9.51 16.01 -5.42
CA ARG A 166 -10.42 15.46 -6.42
C ARG A 166 -9.77 14.30 -7.17
N GLU A 167 -8.59 14.52 -7.73
CA GLU A 167 -7.86 13.49 -8.48
C GLU A 167 -7.54 12.26 -7.61
N ALA A 168 -7.11 12.49 -6.36
CA ALA A 168 -6.81 11.40 -5.43
C ALA A 168 -8.06 10.56 -5.07
N PHE A 169 -9.21 11.18 -4.81
CA PHE A 169 -10.42 10.42 -4.48
C PHE A 169 -11.09 9.80 -5.71
N GLU A 170 -11.05 10.45 -6.88
CA GLU A 170 -11.50 9.86 -8.14
C GLU A 170 -10.68 8.60 -8.48
N SER A 171 -9.35 8.62 -8.30
CA SER A 171 -8.49 7.45 -8.55
C SER A 171 -8.77 6.28 -7.59
N LEU A 172 -9.30 6.56 -6.39
CA LEU A 172 -9.74 5.57 -5.42
C LEU A 172 -11.20 5.09 -5.63
N GLY A 173 -11.87 5.58 -6.67
CA GLY A 173 -13.20 5.15 -7.09
C GLY A 173 -14.37 5.88 -6.41
N PHE A 174 -14.14 7.07 -5.84
CA PHE A 174 -15.19 7.89 -5.26
C PHE A 174 -15.90 8.74 -6.32
N THR A 175 -17.18 9.02 -6.08
CA THR A 175 -17.88 10.13 -6.74
C THR A 175 -17.55 11.42 -5.98
N VAL A 176 -16.78 12.30 -6.61
CA VAL A 176 -16.33 13.55 -5.98
C VAL A 176 -17.28 14.71 -6.27
N VAL A 177 -17.66 15.44 -5.22
CA VAL A 177 -18.44 16.68 -5.28
C VAL A 177 -17.59 17.81 -4.71
N THR A 178 -17.26 18.81 -5.52
CA THR A 178 -16.48 19.99 -5.11
C THR A 178 -17.40 21.18 -4.90
N LEU A 179 -17.29 21.84 -3.75
CA LEU A 179 -18.09 23.00 -3.36
C LEU A 179 -17.14 24.12 -2.93
N SER A 180 -17.40 25.34 -3.39
CA SER A 180 -16.53 26.49 -3.17
C SER A 180 -17.28 27.62 -2.46
N ASP A 181 -16.59 28.30 -1.54
CA ASP A 181 -17.07 29.51 -0.85
C ASP A 181 -18.51 29.37 -0.33
N LEU A 182 -18.70 28.32 0.49
CA LEU A 182 -19.99 28.06 1.11
C LEU A 182 -20.18 28.90 2.36
N ASP A 183 -21.27 29.67 2.39
CA ASP A 183 -21.78 30.29 3.60
C ASP A 183 -22.23 29.24 4.62
N HIS A 184 -22.51 29.69 5.85
CA HIS A 184 -22.89 28.82 6.95
C HIS A 184 -24.09 27.93 6.61
N ALA A 185 -25.13 28.54 6.02
CA ALA A 185 -26.37 27.84 5.70
C ALA A 185 -26.12 26.74 4.66
N LYS A 186 -25.32 27.02 3.63
CA LYS A 186 -24.95 26.07 2.58
C LYS A 186 -24.04 24.96 3.09
N MET A 187 -23.05 25.24 3.94
CA MET A 187 -22.21 24.20 4.55
C MET A 187 -23.05 23.23 5.38
N VAL A 188 -23.94 23.76 6.23
CA VAL A 188 -24.84 22.95 7.05
C VAL A 188 -25.82 22.17 6.18
N ALA A 189 -26.37 22.78 5.12
CA ALA A 189 -27.27 22.11 4.19
C ALA A 189 -26.58 20.96 3.45
N ALA A 190 -25.38 21.18 2.92
CA ALA A 190 -24.60 20.15 2.21
C ALA A 190 -24.39 18.90 3.07
N MET A 191 -24.01 19.07 4.34
CA MET A 191 -23.85 17.93 5.26
C MET A 191 -25.18 17.28 5.66
N LYS A 192 -26.24 18.07 5.85
CA LYS A 192 -27.59 17.54 6.10
C LYS A 192 -28.13 16.73 4.93
N ASP A 193 -27.82 17.13 3.71
CA ASP A 193 -28.26 16.43 2.51
C ASP A 193 -27.56 15.08 2.37
N GLN A 194 -26.26 14.98 2.71
CA GLN A 194 -25.59 13.68 2.83
C GLN A 194 -26.21 12.81 3.92
N GLY A 195 -26.57 13.40 5.08
CA GLY A 195 -27.25 12.65 6.13
C GLY A 195 -28.62 12.07 5.72
N LYS A 196 -29.26 12.62 4.69
CA LYS A 196 -30.54 12.15 4.13
C LYS A 196 -30.38 11.25 2.91
N ALA A 197 -29.19 11.22 2.29
CA ALA A 197 -28.93 10.45 1.10
C ALA A 197 -28.87 8.94 1.40
N ASP A 198 -29.11 8.13 0.37
CA ASP A 198 -28.95 6.68 0.48
C ASP A 198 -27.51 6.27 0.12
N HIS A 199 -26.79 5.79 1.12
CA HIS A 199 -25.44 5.26 0.98
C HIS A 199 -25.40 3.72 1.03
N SER A 200 -26.52 3.03 0.84
CA SER A 200 -26.59 1.56 0.96
C SER A 200 -25.63 0.86 0.00
N ASN A 201 -25.46 1.41 -1.21
CA ASN A 201 -24.55 0.89 -2.24
C ASN A 201 -23.16 1.57 -2.24
N HIS A 202 -22.76 2.19 -1.14
CA HIS A 202 -21.44 2.76 -0.94
C HIS A 202 -20.68 2.00 0.16
N ASP A 203 -19.36 1.97 0.12
CA ASP A 203 -18.51 1.39 1.18
C ASP A 203 -18.22 2.38 2.31
N CYS A 204 -18.03 3.66 1.98
CA CYS A 204 -17.72 4.71 2.94
C CYS A 204 -18.17 6.09 2.48
N PHE A 205 -17.98 7.08 3.36
CA PHE A 205 -18.22 8.50 3.10
C PHE A 205 -16.97 9.31 3.42
N VAL A 206 -16.65 10.29 2.59
CA VAL A 206 -15.51 11.20 2.76
C VAL A 206 -15.99 12.65 2.76
N CYS A 207 -15.48 13.47 3.67
CA CYS A 207 -15.64 14.92 3.65
C CYS A 207 -14.30 15.61 3.91
N CYS A 208 -13.88 16.46 2.99
CA CYS A 208 -12.72 17.32 3.11
C CYS A 208 -13.19 18.76 3.29
N VAL A 209 -12.68 19.45 4.31
CA VAL A 209 -12.95 20.88 4.52
C VAL A 209 -11.64 21.63 4.57
N MET A 210 -11.49 22.58 3.66
CA MET A 210 -10.34 23.48 3.58
C MET A 210 -10.87 24.89 3.81
N SER A 211 -10.58 25.47 4.98
CA SER A 211 -11.05 26.80 5.34
C SER A 211 -10.09 27.49 6.34
N HIS A 212 -10.45 28.69 6.81
CA HIS A 212 -9.98 29.20 8.08
C HIS A 212 -10.57 28.38 9.23
N GLY A 213 -9.96 28.47 10.40
CA GLY A 213 -10.45 27.76 11.57
C GLY A 213 -9.90 28.29 12.88
N THR A 214 -10.47 27.76 13.94
CA THR A 214 -9.95 27.88 15.30
C THR A 214 -10.16 26.54 16.01
N MET A 215 -9.78 26.43 17.27
CA MET A 215 -9.84 25.17 18.02
C MET A 215 -11.25 24.56 17.98
N GLY A 216 -11.39 23.43 17.27
CA GLY A 216 -12.64 22.67 17.10
C GLY A 216 -13.62 23.22 16.06
N LYS A 217 -13.27 24.29 15.36
CA LYS A 217 -14.15 24.96 14.40
C LYS A 217 -13.48 25.21 13.06
N VAL A 218 -14.30 25.26 12.02
CA VAL A 218 -13.98 25.80 10.69
C VAL A 218 -14.89 26.99 10.42
N PHE A 219 -14.44 27.95 9.61
CA PHE A 219 -15.26 29.09 9.23
C PHE A 219 -15.94 28.85 7.87
N SER A 220 -17.19 29.26 7.73
CA SER A 220 -17.85 29.43 6.43
C SER A 220 -17.42 30.73 5.75
N SER A 221 -17.77 30.93 4.48
CA SER A 221 -17.38 32.14 3.72
C SER A 221 -18.00 33.44 4.25
N ASP A 222 -19.09 33.34 5.03
CA ASP A 222 -19.73 34.44 5.76
C ASP A 222 -19.18 34.58 7.20
N ASP A 223 -17.95 34.09 7.43
CA ASP A 223 -17.20 34.22 8.69
C ASP A 223 -17.84 33.63 9.94
N VAL A 224 -18.83 32.75 9.76
CA VAL A 224 -19.47 32.03 10.86
C VAL A 224 -18.66 30.78 11.21
N GLY A 225 -18.25 30.67 12.48
CA GLY A 225 -17.55 29.49 12.99
C GLY A 225 -18.49 28.30 13.22
N ILE A 226 -18.22 27.18 12.57
CA ILE A 226 -18.97 25.92 12.67
C ILE A 226 -18.16 24.88 13.42
N ASP A 227 -18.75 24.26 14.43
CA ASP A 227 -18.15 23.13 15.12
C ASP A 227 -17.97 21.93 14.18
N ILE A 228 -16.76 21.36 14.14
CA ILE A 228 -16.46 20.18 13.32
C ILE A 228 -17.40 19.02 13.67
N CYS A 229 -17.72 18.84 14.96
CA CYS A 229 -18.70 17.86 15.42
C CYS A 229 -20.09 18.07 14.80
N GLU A 230 -20.55 19.32 14.65
CA GLU A 230 -21.86 19.60 14.04
C GLU A 230 -21.88 19.31 12.54
N LEU A 231 -20.73 19.43 11.85
CA LEU A 231 -20.60 18.97 10.45
C LEU A 231 -20.60 17.44 10.33
N MET A 232 -20.05 16.72 11.30
CA MET A 232 -19.98 15.26 11.29
C MET A 232 -21.31 14.60 11.68
N LYS A 233 -22.06 15.22 12.59
CA LYS A 233 -23.30 14.70 13.18
C LYS A 233 -24.36 14.23 12.16
N PRO A 234 -24.61 14.91 11.03
CA PRO A 234 -25.63 14.48 10.06
C PRO A 234 -25.39 13.09 9.46
N VAL A 235 -24.13 12.67 9.30
CA VAL A 235 -23.78 11.39 8.67
C VAL A 235 -23.63 10.24 9.67
N ASN A 236 -23.96 10.45 10.94
CA ASN A 236 -23.86 9.40 11.94
C ASN A 236 -24.87 8.26 11.74
N ALA A 237 -24.63 7.14 12.42
CA ALA A 237 -25.47 5.94 12.29
C ALA A 237 -26.94 6.14 12.70
N LYS A 238 -27.25 7.16 13.52
CA LYS A 238 -28.62 7.48 13.94
C LYS A 238 -29.36 8.29 12.90
N LYS A 239 -28.70 9.29 12.30
CA LYS A 239 -29.28 10.22 11.33
C LYS A 239 -29.20 9.72 9.90
N CYS A 240 -28.16 8.94 9.58
CA CYS A 240 -27.94 8.30 8.28
C CYS A 240 -27.75 6.78 8.45
N PRO A 241 -28.85 6.00 8.61
CA PRO A 241 -28.79 4.56 8.84
C PRO A 241 -28.04 3.78 7.74
N SER A 242 -28.05 4.27 6.49
CA SER A 242 -27.35 3.69 5.35
C SER A 242 -25.82 3.72 5.48
N LEU A 243 -25.27 4.54 6.39
CA LEU A 243 -23.85 4.62 6.75
C LEU A 243 -23.50 3.91 8.08
N LYS A 244 -24.46 3.20 8.70
CA LYS A 244 -24.20 2.41 9.91
C LYS A 244 -23.20 1.29 9.60
N GLY A 245 -22.10 1.21 10.36
CA GLY A 245 -21.07 0.20 10.16
C GLY A 245 -20.08 0.49 9.01
N LYS A 246 -20.23 1.64 8.33
CA LYS A 246 -19.38 2.07 7.21
C LYS A 246 -18.45 3.20 7.64
N PRO A 247 -17.21 3.30 7.16
CA PRO A 247 -16.31 4.40 7.55
C PRO A 247 -16.82 5.78 7.12
N LYS A 248 -16.61 6.77 7.99
CA LYS A 248 -16.92 8.20 7.77
C LYS A 248 -15.66 9.01 8.01
N LEU A 249 -15.01 9.40 6.92
CA LEU A 249 -13.66 9.96 6.93
C LEU A 249 -13.74 11.48 6.74
N PHE A 250 -13.17 12.23 7.67
CA PHE A 250 -13.11 13.68 7.64
C PHE A 250 -11.65 14.12 7.59
N PHE A 251 -11.33 15.02 6.65
CA PHE A 251 -9.99 15.60 6.53
C PHE A 251 -10.10 17.13 6.55
N ILE A 252 -9.52 17.75 7.57
CA ILE A 252 -9.72 19.16 7.87
C ILE A 252 -8.40 19.92 7.74
N GLN A 253 -8.33 20.79 6.73
CA GLN A 253 -7.28 21.79 6.56
C GLN A 253 -7.78 23.13 7.07
N ALA A 254 -7.58 23.38 8.36
CA ALA A 254 -7.90 24.64 9.02
C ALA A 254 -7.00 24.83 10.26
N CYS A 255 -6.72 26.08 10.63
CA CYS A 255 -6.04 26.37 11.89
C CYS A 255 -6.87 25.82 13.06
N GLN A 256 -6.20 25.27 14.08
CA GLN A 256 -6.85 24.75 15.29
C GLN A 256 -6.37 25.50 16.54
N GLY A 257 -5.79 26.68 16.34
CA GLY A 257 -5.31 27.61 17.34
C GLY A 257 -4.31 28.59 16.71
N GLU A 258 -3.67 29.39 17.55
CA GLU A 258 -2.83 30.51 17.13
C GLU A 258 -1.33 30.25 17.31
N LYS A 259 -0.94 29.10 17.89
CA LYS A 259 0.47 28.78 18.14
C LYS A 259 1.17 28.27 16.87
N SER A 260 2.41 28.67 16.66
CA SER A 260 3.28 28.08 15.64
C SER A 260 4.01 26.84 16.21
N GLN A 261 4.15 25.78 15.42
CA GLN A 261 4.87 24.57 15.83
C GLN A 261 6.38 24.77 15.62
N CYS A 262 7.13 24.95 16.71
CA CYS A 262 8.59 25.04 16.66
C CYS A 262 9.23 23.66 16.77
N ARG A 263 10.31 23.43 16.03
CA ARG A 263 11.18 22.26 16.17
C ARG A 263 12.04 22.43 17.44
N GLU A 264 11.44 22.29 18.62
CA GLU A 264 12.20 22.38 19.88
C GLU A 264 12.99 21.09 20.11
N SER A 265 14.24 21.22 20.56
CA SER A 265 14.98 20.13 21.20
C SER A 265 14.13 19.61 22.36
N PHE A 266 13.88 18.30 22.37
CA PHE A 266 13.08 17.55 23.34
C PHE A 266 13.09 18.12 24.78
N ASP A 267 11.91 18.08 25.44
CA ASP A 267 11.59 18.43 26.85
C ASP A 267 11.09 19.86 27.19
N GLY A 268 10.06 20.33 26.48
CA GLY A 268 9.22 21.43 26.97
C GLY A 268 7.93 20.93 27.65
N ASP A 269 7.61 21.47 28.85
CA ASP A 269 6.38 21.25 29.63
C ASP A 269 5.14 21.89 28.99
N ARG A 270 4.91 21.63 27.70
CA ARG A 270 3.75 22.11 26.95
C ARG A 270 2.84 20.94 26.65
N ASP A 271 1.96 20.63 27.60
CA ASP A 271 0.88 19.69 27.34
C ASP A 271 0.05 20.17 26.14
N ALA A 272 -0.10 19.31 25.14
CA ALA A 272 -1.09 19.50 24.11
C ALA A 272 -2.47 19.60 24.80
N LYS A 273 -3.20 20.70 24.55
CA LYS A 273 -4.54 20.83 25.11
C LYS A 273 -5.39 19.65 24.61
N PRO A 274 -6.17 18.98 25.48
CA PRO A 274 -7.00 17.86 25.07
C PRO A 274 -7.92 18.30 23.93
N VAL A 275 -8.07 17.44 22.93
CA VAL A 275 -8.89 17.70 21.74
C VAL A 275 -10.35 17.90 22.20
N PRO A 276 -10.95 19.09 22.08
CA PRO A 276 -12.23 19.36 22.72
C PRO A 276 -13.46 18.77 22.00
N PHE A 277 -13.26 18.07 20.88
CA PHE A 277 -14.34 17.68 19.94
C PHE A 277 -14.26 16.20 19.51
N ILE A 278 -13.96 15.30 20.44
CA ILE A 278 -13.92 13.86 20.17
C ILE A 278 -15.32 13.34 19.80
N CYS A 279 -15.47 12.83 18.57
CA CYS A 279 -16.68 12.13 18.16
C CYS A 279 -16.76 10.79 18.91
N HIS A 280 -17.73 10.63 19.81
CA HIS A 280 -17.93 9.39 20.58
C HIS A 280 -18.56 8.23 19.77
N GLU A 281 -18.75 8.42 18.47
CA GLU A 281 -19.48 7.50 17.62
C GLU A 281 -18.53 6.61 16.84
N ALA A 282 -18.90 5.35 16.65
CA ALA A 282 -18.08 4.36 15.94
C ALA A 282 -17.97 4.66 14.43
N ASP A 283 -16.89 4.15 13.84
CA ASP A 283 -16.63 4.20 12.39
C ASP A 283 -16.37 5.62 11.85
N PHE A 284 -15.86 6.54 12.68
CA PHE A 284 -15.38 7.84 12.24
C PHE A 284 -13.85 7.91 12.24
N PHE A 285 -13.33 8.68 11.30
CA PHE A 285 -11.93 9.08 11.25
C PHE A 285 -11.88 10.59 11.02
N LEU A 286 -11.06 11.29 11.79
CA LEU A 286 -10.84 12.73 11.68
C LEU A 286 -9.35 13.02 11.55
N GLY A 287 -8.91 13.37 10.36
CA GLY A 287 -7.58 13.90 10.09
C GLY A 287 -7.59 15.42 10.15
N LEU A 288 -6.64 15.99 10.89
CA LEU A 288 -6.44 17.43 11.01
C LEU A 288 -5.04 17.78 10.49
N ALA A 289 -4.96 18.86 9.71
CA ALA A 289 -3.70 19.34 9.16
C ALA A 289 -2.65 19.74 10.19
N THR A 290 -3.09 20.05 11.41
CA THR A 290 -2.26 20.49 12.52
C THR A 290 -2.78 19.88 13.83
N VAL A 291 -1.96 19.87 14.87
CA VAL A 291 -2.41 19.44 16.20
C VAL A 291 -3.26 20.57 16.84
N PRO A 292 -4.25 20.24 17.70
CA PRO A 292 -5.05 21.25 18.38
C PRO A 292 -4.20 22.27 19.14
N GLY A 293 -4.56 23.55 19.00
CA GLY A 293 -3.82 24.69 19.55
C GLY A 293 -2.86 25.37 18.57
N TYR A 294 -2.66 24.83 17.37
CA TYR A 294 -1.65 25.32 16.42
C TYR A 294 -2.24 25.76 15.07
N VAL A 295 -1.45 26.57 14.35
CA VAL A 295 -1.76 27.07 13.01
C VAL A 295 -1.60 25.96 11.96
N ALA A 296 -2.45 25.99 10.92
CA ALA A 296 -2.30 25.15 9.73
C ALA A 296 -1.74 25.99 8.58
N ARG A 297 -0.53 25.66 8.14
CA ARG A 297 0.19 26.43 7.10
C ARG A 297 -0.41 26.22 5.71
N ARG A 298 -0.22 27.25 4.88
CA ARG A 298 -0.40 27.24 3.42
C ARG A 298 0.75 28.01 2.79
N ASP A 299 1.14 27.63 1.58
CA ASP A 299 2.07 28.36 0.73
C ASP A 299 1.41 28.71 -0.61
N GLN A 300 2.16 29.30 -1.54
CA GLN A 300 1.66 29.67 -2.86
C GLN A 300 1.24 28.47 -3.72
N ASP A 301 1.80 27.28 -3.44
CA ASP A 301 1.51 26.05 -4.17
C ASP A 301 0.35 25.26 -3.54
N GLY A 302 -0.13 25.66 -2.36
CA GLY A 302 -1.29 25.11 -1.66
C GLY A 302 -1.01 24.78 -0.20
N ALA A 303 -1.85 23.96 0.40
CA ALA A 303 -1.61 23.45 1.74
C ALA A 303 -0.70 22.21 1.71
N PRO A 304 0.47 22.21 2.37
CA PRO A 304 1.37 21.05 2.38
C PRO A 304 0.68 19.76 2.87
N TYR A 305 -0.21 19.87 3.87
CA TYR A 305 -1.00 18.75 4.35
C TYR A 305 -1.87 18.14 3.25
N VAL A 306 -2.57 18.99 2.48
CA VAL A 306 -3.43 18.54 1.39
C VAL A 306 -2.60 17.89 0.29
N HIS A 307 -1.44 18.48 -0.03
CA HIS A 307 -0.52 17.93 -1.01
C HIS A 307 -0.04 16.52 -0.62
N HIS A 308 0.49 16.36 0.59
CA HIS A 308 0.96 15.07 1.07
C HIS A 308 -0.18 14.06 1.23
N LEU A 309 -1.34 14.48 1.74
CA LEU A 309 -2.51 13.62 1.86
C LEU A 309 -2.95 13.08 0.50
N ALA A 310 -3.10 13.95 -0.51
CA ALA A 310 -3.52 13.56 -1.85
C ALA A 310 -2.53 12.57 -2.49
N ASN A 311 -1.22 12.86 -2.41
CA ASN A 311 -0.19 11.99 -2.97
C ASN A 311 -0.17 10.62 -2.28
N MET A 312 -0.18 10.59 -0.94
CA MET A 312 -0.13 9.32 -0.20
C MET A 312 -1.39 8.48 -0.41
N LEU A 313 -2.57 9.13 -0.50
CA LEU A 313 -3.82 8.43 -0.85
C LEU A 313 -3.77 7.85 -2.26
N LYS A 314 -3.27 8.62 -3.24
CA LYS A 314 -3.18 8.17 -4.63
C LYS A 314 -2.20 7.00 -4.79
N ASP A 315 -1.01 7.10 -4.20
CA ASP A 315 0.06 6.12 -4.38
C ASP A 315 -0.12 4.87 -3.52
N PHE A 316 -0.61 5.03 -2.29
CA PHE A 316 -0.65 3.96 -1.30
C PHE A 316 -2.05 3.56 -0.87
N GLY A 317 -3.10 4.33 -1.21
CA GLY A 317 -4.50 3.99 -0.93
C GLY A 317 -4.91 2.57 -1.33
N PRO A 318 -4.49 2.06 -2.51
CA PRO A 318 -4.83 0.71 -2.94
C PRO A 318 -4.12 -0.42 -2.18
N THR A 319 -3.03 -0.12 -1.47
CA THR A 319 -2.10 -1.14 -0.92
C THR A 319 -1.88 -1.06 0.58
N HIS A 320 -2.10 0.09 1.20
CA HIS A 320 -1.83 0.35 2.62
C HIS A 320 -3.11 0.71 3.36
N ASP A 321 -3.15 0.40 4.66
CA ASP A 321 -4.27 0.84 5.47
C ASP A 321 -4.19 2.35 5.79
N LEU A 322 -5.35 2.99 5.98
CA LEU A 322 -5.45 4.43 6.20
C LEU A 322 -4.56 4.92 7.35
N SER A 323 -4.37 4.14 8.42
CA SER A 323 -3.54 4.56 9.56
C SER A 323 -2.06 4.67 9.14
N ALA A 324 -1.59 3.73 8.33
CA ALA A 324 -0.24 3.75 7.77
C ALA A 324 -0.06 4.93 6.80
N ILE A 325 -1.06 5.20 5.95
CA ILE A 325 -1.07 6.37 5.06
C ILE A 325 -0.94 7.66 5.87
N MET A 326 -1.72 7.80 6.94
CA MET A 326 -1.70 8.99 7.79
C MET A 326 -0.38 9.15 8.56
N ALA A 327 0.28 8.05 8.93
CA ALA A 327 1.63 8.09 9.48
C ALA A 327 2.64 8.62 8.45
N MET A 328 2.55 8.18 7.19
CA MET A 328 3.39 8.70 6.10
C MET A 328 3.13 10.18 5.81
N VAL A 329 1.87 10.63 5.86
CA VAL A 329 1.51 12.05 5.74
C VAL A 329 2.16 12.86 6.87
N CYS A 330 2.08 12.37 8.11
CA CYS A 330 2.68 13.02 9.27
C CYS A 330 4.21 13.11 9.16
N ASP A 331 4.86 12.05 8.69
CA ASP A 331 6.31 12.01 8.44
C ASP A 331 6.71 13.03 7.38
N LYS A 332 5.98 13.08 6.25
CA LYS A 332 6.23 14.04 5.17
C LYS A 332 6.01 15.49 5.60
N MET A 333 5.03 15.76 6.45
CA MET A 333 4.82 17.09 7.03
C MET A 333 6.00 17.55 7.89
N ASN A 334 6.69 16.63 8.55
CA ASN A 334 7.87 16.92 9.37
C ASN A 334 9.16 17.11 8.54
N ASP A 335 9.18 16.58 7.31
CA ASP A 335 10.29 16.73 6.34
C ASP A 335 10.32 18.09 5.65
N ILE A 336 9.29 18.93 5.81
CA ILE A 336 9.24 20.27 5.22
C ILE A 336 10.37 21.11 5.87
N HIS A 337 11.48 21.27 5.14
CA HIS A 337 12.68 21.97 5.56
C HIS A 337 12.40 23.47 5.76
N ASP A 338 11.97 23.83 6.96
CA ASP A 338 12.15 25.14 7.55
C ASP A 338 13.06 24.97 8.77
N ASP A 339 14.19 25.65 8.80
CA ASP A 339 15.23 25.52 9.84
C ASP A 339 14.71 25.87 11.26
N LYS A 340 13.47 26.39 11.38
CA LYS A 340 12.84 26.79 12.65
C LYS A 340 11.57 26.02 13.03
N PHE A 341 10.87 25.38 12.09
CA PHE A 341 9.52 24.86 12.34
C PHE A 341 9.38 23.41 11.84
N GLY A 342 8.80 22.54 12.69
CA GLY A 342 8.40 21.19 12.31
C GLY A 342 6.88 21.10 12.32
N TRP A 343 6.28 20.57 11.26
CA TRP A 343 4.83 20.54 11.12
C TRP A 343 4.30 19.13 11.34
N ILE A 344 3.35 18.99 12.26
CA ILE A 344 2.76 17.71 12.65
C ILE A 344 1.25 17.78 12.42
N SER A 345 0.75 16.91 11.55
CA SER A 345 -0.67 16.62 11.42
C SER A 345 -1.16 15.77 12.59
N SER A 346 -2.44 15.84 12.94
CA SER A 346 -3.03 14.93 13.92
C SER A 346 -4.17 14.13 13.32
N ASN A 347 -4.49 13.01 13.95
CA ASN A 347 -5.71 12.29 13.63
C ASN A 347 -6.34 11.71 14.89
N HIS A 348 -7.64 11.49 14.80
CA HIS A 348 -8.45 10.81 15.79
C HIS A 348 -9.31 9.76 15.08
N SER A 349 -9.38 8.56 15.64
CA SER A 349 -10.05 7.43 14.99
C SER A 349 -10.90 6.65 15.99
N THR A 350 -12.14 6.39 15.59
CA THR A 350 -13.06 5.42 16.20
C THR A 350 -13.38 4.28 15.22
N LEU A 351 -12.56 4.12 14.18
CA LEU A 351 -12.64 3.01 13.25
C LEU A 351 -12.43 1.69 14.00
N ARG A 352 -13.22 0.67 13.65
CA ARG A 352 -13.19 -0.65 14.28
C ARG A 352 -12.44 -1.69 13.45
N LYS A 353 -12.12 -1.35 12.20
CA LYS A 353 -11.44 -2.20 11.22
C LYS A 353 -10.47 -1.36 10.40
N LYS A 354 -9.52 -2.01 9.73
CA LYS A 354 -8.61 -1.36 8.79
C LYS A 354 -9.36 -0.95 7.51
N ILE A 355 -8.92 0.14 6.88
CA ILE A 355 -9.44 0.62 5.60
C ILE A 355 -8.32 0.53 4.59
N ILE A 356 -8.51 -0.24 3.52
CA ILE A 356 -7.63 -0.28 2.35
C ILE A 356 -8.54 -0.01 1.14
N PHE A 357 -8.21 0.98 0.32
CA PHE A 357 -9.03 1.40 -0.82
C PHE A 357 -8.74 0.56 -2.05
N ASN A 358 -8.98 -0.76 -1.96
CA ASN A 358 -8.63 -1.73 -3.01
C ASN A 358 -9.15 -1.27 -4.39
N THR A 359 -8.27 -1.03 -5.35
CA THR A 359 -8.66 -0.76 -6.74
C THR A 359 -9.06 -2.08 -7.40
N LYS A 360 -10.26 -2.14 -7.99
CA LYS A 360 -10.67 -3.26 -8.85
C LYS A 360 -10.07 -3.13 -10.23
#